data_AF-A0A2K2G2Y0-F1
#
_entry.id   AF-A0A2K2G2Y0-F1
#
_cell.length_a   1.000
_cell.length_b   1.000
_cell.length_c   1.000
_cell.angle_alpha   90.00
_cell.angle_beta   90.00
_cell.angle_gamma   90.00
#
_symmetry.space_group_name_H-M   'P 1'
#
loop_
_entity.id
_entity.type
_entity.pdbx_description
1 polymer ?
#
loop_
_entity_poly.entity_id
_entity_poly.type
_entity_poly.pdbx_seq_one_letter_code
_entity_poly.pdbx_strand_id
1 'polypeptide(L)'
;MTIEVIVGLPHLNEGPILQRARLMQQPMLISANCLSRWRTASGGWREWHGWRTGQLGNAYGLKSLDLDSAGYVLMARYGGYPWSIADYMALAASYPFRRFAAADYCCEAEIAADRAEVLDRIARTVATNRECRSRAYDLGIIDRFMPVLQGRYPEDYERCAEALAWSMNPGTVVGVGSMCRRDIHGPDGLIAVVAHLDRILPDPGPRLHLFGVKGAAIPYLQPYAHRVASLDSQAWGTAARRDARRRQVSKTDALAADHMERWTIAQLDRLREPHRAMAITPEPTPPQTPSDPWEAAIQQAQAEIRALIESGDLAHDEVTTGWIETWAADLYRRRPKAAGNLRPPKVAAAS
;
A
#
# COMPACT_ATOMS: atom_id res chain seq x y z
N MET A 1 -14.71 9.29 18.66
CA MET A 1 -14.20 7.99 18.16
C MET A 1 -12.71 7.91 18.48
N THR A 2 -12.16 6.72 18.76
CA THR A 2 -10.73 6.52 19.03
C THR A 2 -10.09 5.71 17.89
N ILE A 3 -8.79 5.94 17.67
CA ILE A 3 -7.99 5.16 16.70
C ILE A 3 -7.61 3.83 17.37
N GLU A 4 -7.86 2.72 16.69
CA GLU A 4 -7.46 1.39 17.16
C GLU A 4 -6.00 1.07 16.80
N VAL A 5 -5.23 0.58 17.78
CA VAL A 5 -3.86 0.10 17.55
C VAL A 5 -3.88 -1.40 17.31
N ILE A 6 -3.35 -1.83 16.16
CA ILE A 6 -3.29 -3.22 15.75
C ILE A 6 -1.85 -3.71 15.83
N VAL A 7 -1.65 -4.89 16.40
CA VAL A 7 -0.31 -5.43 16.63
C VAL A 7 0.03 -6.43 15.53
N GLY A 8 1.07 -6.12 14.74
CA GLY A 8 1.56 -7.03 13.70
C GLY A 8 2.30 -8.22 14.30
N LEU A 9 1.94 -9.44 13.91
CA LEU A 9 2.55 -10.69 14.34
C LEU A 9 3.57 -11.21 13.30
N PRO A 10 4.73 -11.76 13.71
CA PRO A 10 5.69 -12.37 12.78
C PRO A 10 5.29 -13.77 12.29
N HIS A 11 4.44 -14.47 13.04
CA HIS A 11 3.95 -15.82 12.77
C HIS A 11 2.80 -16.16 13.72
N LEU A 12 2.13 -17.28 13.46
CA LEU A 12 1.11 -17.88 14.32
C LEU A 12 1.58 -19.18 15.01
N ASN A 13 2.89 -19.39 15.16
CA ASN A 13 3.39 -20.54 15.92
C ASN A 13 2.95 -20.46 17.38
N GLU A 14 2.53 -21.58 17.97
CA GLU A 14 2.34 -21.69 19.42
C GLU A 14 3.65 -21.37 20.15
N GLY A 15 3.56 -20.55 21.19
CA GLY A 15 4.72 -20.08 21.93
C GLY A 15 4.52 -18.72 22.59
N PRO A 16 5.59 -18.14 23.17
CA PRO A 16 5.48 -16.94 24.01
C PRO A 16 4.84 -15.74 23.33
N ILE A 17 5.16 -15.47 22.04
CA ILE A 17 4.56 -14.36 21.29
C ILE A 17 3.05 -14.54 21.19
N LEU A 18 2.57 -15.70 20.76
CA LEU A 18 1.15 -15.93 20.55
C LEU A 18 0.38 -15.99 21.88
N GLN A 19 0.97 -16.59 22.92
CA GLN A 19 0.40 -16.58 24.27
C GLN A 19 0.25 -15.14 24.80
N ARG A 20 1.27 -14.29 24.63
CA ARG A 20 1.18 -12.87 25.02
C ARG A 20 0.13 -12.12 24.20
N ALA A 21 0.04 -12.37 22.89
CA ALA A 21 -0.99 -11.78 22.03
C ALA A 21 -2.42 -12.12 22.51
N ARG A 22 -2.67 -13.37 22.92
CA ARG A 22 -3.94 -13.79 23.53
C ARG A 22 -4.20 -13.07 24.84
N LEU A 23 -3.20 -12.90 25.71
CA LEU A 23 -3.38 -12.21 27.00
C LEU A 23 -3.67 -10.72 26.83
N MET A 24 -3.02 -10.06 25.88
CA MET A 24 -3.17 -8.62 25.63
C MET A 24 -4.56 -8.24 25.10
N GLN A 25 -5.30 -9.18 24.51
CA GLN A 25 -6.61 -8.97 23.90
C GLN A 25 -6.68 -7.70 23.03
N GLN A 26 -5.62 -7.49 22.24
CA GLN A 26 -5.60 -6.47 21.20
C GLN A 26 -5.91 -7.12 19.84
N PRO A 27 -6.44 -6.35 18.88
CA PRO A 27 -6.51 -6.80 17.50
C PRO A 27 -5.10 -7.08 16.96
N MET A 28 -4.98 -8.18 16.23
CA MET A 28 -3.73 -8.62 15.64
C MET A 28 -3.79 -8.51 14.12
N LEU A 29 -2.64 -8.39 13.48
CA LEU A 29 -2.50 -8.45 12.02
C LEU A 29 -1.40 -9.46 11.67
N ILE A 30 -1.64 -10.27 10.64
CA ILE A 30 -0.64 -11.17 10.07
C ILE A 30 -0.45 -10.86 8.59
N SER A 31 0.80 -10.85 8.14
CA SER A 31 1.11 -10.71 6.72
C SER A 31 0.94 -12.05 6.00
N ALA A 32 0.36 -12.07 4.81
CA ALA A 32 0.18 -13.30 4.02
C ALA A 32 1.49 -14.08 3.87
N ASN A 33 2.61 -13.38 3.65
CA ASN A 33 3.92 -14.00 3.51
C ASN A 33 4.39 -14.78 4.75
N CYS A 34 3.90 -14.44 5.95
CA CYS A 34 4.18 -15.21 7.18
C CYS A 34 3.54 -16.61 7.15
N LEU A 35 2.53 -16.80 6.30
CA LEU A 35 1.82 -18.07 6.10
C LEU A 35 2.32 -18.82 4.85
N SER A 36 3.33 -18.31 4.15
CA SER A 36 3.86 -18.95 2.95
C SER A 36 4.70 -20.18 3.27
N ARG A 37 4.50 -21.25 2.50
CA ARG A 37 5.45 -22.37 2.38
C ARG A 37 6.44 -22.04 1.27
N TRP A 38 7.71 -22.25 1.58
CA TRP A 38 8.79 -22.02 0.66
C TRP A 38 9.66 -23.27 0.59
N ARG A 39 10.06 -23.66 -0.61
CA ARG A 39 11.11 -24.66 -0.85
C ARG A 39 12.33 -23.98 -1.44
N THR A 40 13.49 -24.53 -1.12
CA THR A 40 14.73 -24.15 -1.80
C THR A 40 14.89 -25.07 -3.00
N ALA A 41 14.80 -24.53 -4.20
CA ALA A 41 15.05 -25.26 -5.43
C ALA A 41 16.55 -25.62 -5.54
N SER A 42 16.89 -26.57 -6.41
CA SER A 42 18.26 -27.08 -6.60
C SER A 42 19.29 -26.00 -6.94
N GLY A 43 18.85 -24.83 -7.45
CA GLY A 43 19.68 -23.66 -7.73
C GLY A 43 19.79 -22.64 -6.59
N GLY A 44 19.31 -22.95 -5.38
CA GLY A 44 19.36 -22.06 -4.21
C GLY A 44 18.25 -21.00 -4.14
N TRP A 45 17.43 -20.89 -5.19
CA TRP A 45 16.29 -19.97 -5.23
C TRP A 45 15.12 -20.47 -4.39
N ARG A 46 14.42 -19.54 -3.72
CA ARG A 46 13.21 -19.86 -2.96
C ARG A 46 11.99 -19.84 -3.87
N GLU A 47 11.32 -20.97 -3.93
CA GLU A 47 10.08 -21.16 -4.68
C GLU A 47 8.90 -21.23 -3.70
N TRP A 48 7.83 -20.50 -4.00
CA TRP A 48 6.61 -20.57 -3.22
C TRP A 48 5.85 -21.88 -3.51
N HIS A 49 5.34 -22.54 -2.48
CA HIS A 49 4.74 -23.87 -2.58
C HIS A 49 3.43 -23.99 -1.80
N GLY A 50 2.64 -22.92 -1.78
CA GLY A 50 1.33 -22.87 -1.11
C GLY A 50 1.33 -22.29 0.30
N TRP A 51 0.16 -22.32 0.94
CA TRP A 51 -0.11 -21.72 2.25
C TRP A 51 -0.03 -22.70 3.41
N ARG A 52 0.43 -22.24 4.57
CA ARG A 52 0.40 -22.94 5.87
C ARG A 52 -0.92 -22.70 6.59
N THR A 53 -2.05 -22.95 5.93
CA THR A 53 -3.40 -22.70 6.49
C THR A 53 -3.65 -23.41 7.82
N GLY A 54 -3.03 -24.57 8.07
CA GLY A 54 -3.11 -25.25 9.38
C GLY A 54 -2.63 -24.39 10.56
N GLN A 55 -1.73 -23.42 10.35
CA GLN A 55 -1.29 -22.49 11.40
C GLN A 55 -2.37 -21.49 11.82
N LEU A 56 -3.41 -21.28 11.00
CA LEU A 56 -4.53 -20.41 11.33
C LEU A 56 -5.36 -20.98 12.49
N GLY A 57 -5.31 -22.30 12.73
CA GLY A 57 -5.91 -22.90 13.92
C GLY A 57 -5.34 -22.34 15.23
N ASN A 58 -4.11 -21.82 15.23
CA ASN A 58 -3.52 -21.21 16.41
C ASN A 58 -4.06 -19.78 16.65
N ALA A 59 -4.75 -19.16 15.69
CA ALA A 59 -5.33 -17.83 15.88
C ALA A 59 -6.53 -17.82 16.84
N TYR A 60 -7.10 -18.98 17.19
CA TYR A 60 -8.16 -19.06 18.20
C TYR A 60 -7.70 -18.49 19.55
N GLY A 61 -8.58 -17.72 20.19
CA GLY A 61 -8.32 -17.00 21.44
C GLY A 61 -7.72 -15.59 21.27
N LEU A 62 -7.32 -15.19 20.05
CA LEU A 62 -7.04 -13.79 19.75
C LEU A 62 -8.35 -12.99 19.70
N LYS A 63 -8.30 -11.70 20.06
CA LYS A 63 -9.47 -10.80 19.96
C LYS A 63 -10.00 -10.73 18.53
N SER A 64 -9.10 -10.58 17.57
CA SER A 64 -9.37 -10.63 16.13
C SER A 64 -8.05 -10.73 15.37
N LEU A 65 -8.12 -11.16 14.11
CA LEU A 65 -6.96 -11.22 13.21
C LEU A 65 -7.31 -10.58 11.86
N ASP A 66 -6.53 -9.58 11.46
CA ASP A 66 -6.56 -8.98 10.13
C ASP A 66 -5.47 -9.60 9.24
N LEU A 67 -5.71 -9.67 7.94
CA LEU A 67 -4.77 -10.18 6.95
C LEU A 67 -4.22 -9.04 6.08
N ASP A 68 -2.90 -8.84 6.14
CA ASP A 68 -2.15 -7.98 5.22
C ASP A 68 -1.71 -8.78 3.96
N SER A 69 -1.71 -8.14 2.79
CA SER A 69 -1.36 -8.73 1.50
C SER A 69 0.12 -9.11 1.39
N ALA A 70 0.98 -8.50 2.22
CA ALA A 70 2.43 -8.55 2.17
C ALA A 70 3.08 -7.75 1.03
N GLY A 71 2.35 -6.84 0.36
CA GLY A 71 2.81 -6.11 -0.82
C GLY A 71 4.22 -5.53 -0.67
N TYR A 72 4.46 -4.74 0.37
CA TYR A 72 5.79 -4.16 0.62
C TYR A 72 6.90 -5.20 0.80
N VAL A 73 6.67 -6.23 1.64
CA VAL A 73 7.69 -7.26 1.93
C VAL A 73 8.05 -8.05 0.68
N LEU A 74 7.07 -8.33 -0.17
CA LEU A 74 7.27 -9.12 -1.38
C LEU A 74 7.95 -8.33 -2.47
N MET A 75 7.56 -7.07 -2.68
CA MET A 75 8.27 -6.17 -3.61
C MET A 75 9.73 -6.00 -3.18
N ALA A 76 9.99 -5.73 -1.90
CA ALA A 76 11.34 -5.50 -1.39
C ALA A 76 12.26 -6.74 -1.41
N ARG A 77 11.71 -7.97 -1.36
CA ARG A 77 12.52 -9.20 -1.25
C ARG A 77 12.52 -10.06 -2.50
N TYR A 78 11.46 -10.01 -3.28
CA TYR A 78 11.22 -10.92 -4.41
C TYR A 78 10.85 -10.18 -5.70
N GLY A 79 10.70 -8.84 -5.66
CA GLY A 79 10.32 -8.03 -6.83
C GLY A 79 8.85 -8.15 -7.25
N GLY A 80 8.04 -8.97 -6.56
CA GLY A 80 6.65 -9.21 -6.90
C GLY A 80 5.99 -10.27 -6.04
N TYR A 81 4.69 -10.48 -6.26
CA TYR A 81 3.96 -11.57 -5.64
C TYR A 81 4.39 -12.92 -6.25
N PRO A 82 4.78 -13.91 -5.43
CA PRO A 82 5.16 -15.23 -5.92
C PRO A 82 3.96 -16.19 -6.04
N TRP A 83 2.74 -15.67 -5.86
CA TRP A 83 1.46 -16.39 -5.96
C TRP A 83 0.44 -15.53 -6.72
N SER A 84 -0.59 -16.18 -7.27
CA SER A 84 -1.66 -15.47 -7.96
C SER A 84 -2.60 -14.75 -6.99
N ILE A 85 -3.39 -13.80 -7.49
CA ILE A 85 -4.48 -13.21 -6.69
C ILE A 85 -5.51 -14.27 -6.30
N ALA A 86 -5.78 -15.26 -7.14
CA ALA A 86 -6.65 -16.38 -6.79
C ALA A 86 -6.14 -17.15 -5.55
N ASP A 87 -4.84 -17.45 -5.51
CA ASP A 87 -4.20 -18.12 -4.36
C ASP A 87 -4.30 -17.27 -3.09
N TYR A 88 -4.06 -15.96 -3.19
CA TYR A 88 -4.19 -15.03 -2.07
C TYR A 88 -5.64 -14.98 -1.55
N MET A 89 -6.62 -14.91 -2.44
CA MET A 89 -8.03 -14.87 -2.07
C MET A 89 -8.51 -16.20 -1.47
N ALA A 90 -7.97 -17.34 -1.91
CA ALA A 90 -8.20 -18.63 -1.26
C ALA A 90 -7.67 -18.64 0.19
N LEU A 91 -6.52 -18.00 0.46
CA LEU A 91 -6.05 -17.79 1.83
C LEU A 91 -7.03 -16.91 2.63
N ALA A 92 -7.47 -15.77 2.08
CA ALA A 92 -8.40 -14.87 2.75
C ALA A 92 -9.76 -15.54 3.09
N ALA A 93 -10.21 -16.48 2.25
CA ALA A 93 -11.41 -17.29 2.50
C ALA A 93 -11.20 -18.42 3.53
N SER A 94 -9.95 -18.87 3.75
CA SER A 94 -9.66 -20.03 4.60
C SER A 94 -9.81 -19.80 6.11
N TYR A 95 -10.02 -18.55 6.55
CA TYR A 95 -10.21 -18.19 7.95
C TYR A 95 -11.12 -16.95 8.08
N PRO A 96 -11.90 -16.83 9.16
CA PRO A 96 -12.71 -15.64 9.45
C PRO A 96 -11.84 -14.47 9.94
N PHE A 97 -10.88 -14.03 9.12
CA PHE A 97 -10.18 -12.77 9.35
C PHE A 97 -11.18 -11.64 9.53
N ARG A 98 -10.98 -10.77 10.52
CA ARG A 98 -11.85 -9.62 10.76
C ARG A 98 -11.88 -8.71 9.53
N ARG A 99 -10.72 -8.49 8.90
CA ARG A 99 -10.56 -7.83 7.60
C ARG A 99 -9.41 -8.47 6.82
N PHE A 100 -9.42 -8.34 5.50
CA PHE A 100 -8.27 -8.64 4.66
C PHE A 100 -8.05 -7.53 3.63
N ALA A 101 -6.80 -7.13 3.46
CA ALA A 101 -6.40 -6.08 2.52
C ALA A 101 -6.49 -6.59 1.07
N ALA A 102 -6.84 -5.72 0.12
CA ALA A 102 -6.51 -5.98 -1.27
C ALA A 102 -4.99 -6.15 -1.43
N ALA A 103 -4.57 -7.00 -2.36
CA ALA A 103 -3.18 -6.99 -2.79
C ALA A 103 -2.89 -5.67 -3.53
N ASP A 104 -1.71 -5.11 -3.25
CA ASP A 104 -1.34 -3.75 -3.60
C ASP A 104 0.14 -3.65 -4.03
N TYR A 105 0.49 -2.54 -4.67
CA TYR A 105 1.84 -2.27 -5.16
C TYR A 105 2.35 -1.00 -4.51
N CYS A 106 3.26 -1.19 -3.56
CA CYS A 106 3.77 -0.12 -2.70
C CYS A 106 4.69 0.86 -3.47
N CYS A 107 4.67 2.12 -3.07
CA CYS A 107 5.22 3.29 -3.77
C CYS A 107 6.35 3.99 -2.97
N GLU A 108 6.91 3.34 -1.95
CA GLU A 108 8.06 3.86 -1.19
C GLU A 108 9.25 4.12 -2.12
N ALA A 109 10.08 5.12 -1.79
CA ALA A 109 11.21 5.56 -2.64
C ALA A 109 12.23 4.45 -2.96
N GLU A 110 12.39 3.48 -2.06
CA GLU A 110 13.28 2.33 -2.27
C GLU A 110 12.70 1.26 -3.21
N ILE A 111 11.40 1.35 -3.52
CA ILE A 111 10.69 0.41 -4.37
C ILE A 111 10.30 1.07 -5.70
N ALA A 112 9.81 2.31 -5.67
CA ALA A 112 9.44 3.09 -6.84
C ALA A 112 10.47 4.21 -7.06
N ALA A 113 11.38 4.05 -8.01
CA ALA A 113 12.52 4.95 -8.16
C ALA A 113 12.10 6.34 -8.67
N ASP A 114 11.08 6.40 -9.53
CA ASP A 114 10.65 7.62 -10.20
C ASP A 114 9.13 7.79 -10.25
N ARG A 115 8.70 8.90 -10.85
CA ARG A 115 7.29 9.27 -10.94
C ARG A 115 6.48 8.31 -11.81
N ALA A 116 7.05 7.81 -12.90
CA ALA A 116 6.37 6.88 -13.80
C ALA A 116 6.12 5.55 -13.08
N GLU A 117 7.10 5.07 -12.30
CA GLU A 117 6.94 3.84 -11.53
C GLU A 117 5.88 3.99 -10.41
N VAL A 118 5.82 5.15 -9.73
CA VAL A 118 4.74 5.43 -8.78
C VAL A 118 3.37 5.33 -9.46
N LEU A 119 3.21 5.94 -10.63
CA LEU A 119 1.95 5.90 -11.38
C LEU A 119 1.60 4.49 -11.86
N ASP A 120 2.58 3.70 -12.32
CA ASP A 120 2.38 2.30 -12.71
C ASP A 120 1.90 1.45 -11.54
N ARG A 121 2.46 1.67 -10.35
CA ARG A 121 2.11 0.95 -9.12
C ARG A 121 0.71 1.33 -8.62
N ILE A 122 0.31 2.59 -8.76
CA ILE A 122 -1.08 3.01 -8.51
C ILE A 122 -2.03 2.28 -9.45
N ALA A 123 -1.74 2.27 -10.76
CA ALA A 123 -2.58 1.57 -11.75
C ALA A 123 -2.71 0.07 -11.45
N ARG A 124 -1.59 -0.60 -11.12
CA ARG A 124 -1.58 -2.01 -10.70
C ARG A 124 -2.39 -2.25 -9.43
N THR A 125 -2.27 -1.35 -8.46
CA THR A 125 -3.08 -1.41 -7.22
C THR A 125 -4.56 -1.29 -7.51
N VAL A 126 -4.98 -0.38 -8.41
CA VAL A 126 -6.39 -0.23 -8.81
C VAL A 126 -6.90 -1.52 -9.48
N ALA A 127 -6.15 -2.07 -10.42
CA ALA A 127 -6.49 -3.31 -11.11
C ALA A 127 -6.64 -4.48 -10.13
N THR A 128 -5.68 -4.66 -9.22
CA THR A 128 -5.71 -5.73 -8.23
C THR A 128 -6.82 -5.54 -7.19
N ASN A 129 -7.16 -4.31 -6.82
CA ASN A 129 -8.36 -4.05 -6.00
C ASN A 129 -9.64 -4.53 -6.70
N ARG A 130 -9.79 -4.32 -8.02
CA ARG A 130 -10.93 -4.84 -8.79
C ARG A 130 -10.97 -6.36 -8.76
N GLU A 131 -9.86 -7.01 -9.03
CA GLU A 131 -9.79 -8.48 -9.02
C GLU A 131 -10.08 -9.05 -7.62
N CYS A 132 -9.41 -8.54 -6.57
CA CYS A 132 -9.65 -8.96 -5.19
C CYS A 132 -11.10 -8.77 -4.77
N ARG A 133 -11.73 -7.63 -5.13
CA ARG A 133 -13.13 -7.37 -4.79
C ARG A 133 -14.08 -8.34 -5.49
N SER A 134 -13.89 -8.58 -6.80
CA SER A 134 -14.71 -9.54 -7.55
C SER A 134 -14.63 -10.93 -6.91
N ARG A 135 -13.41 -11.39 -6.63
CA ARG A 135 -13.19 -12.68 -5.97
C ARG A 135 -13.76 -12.72 -4.55
N ALA A 136 -13.67 -11.63 -3.80
CA ALA A 136 -14.27 -11.52 -2.48
C ALA A 136 -15.79 -11.68 -2.52
N TYR A 137 -16.44 -11.13 -3.55
CA TYR A 137 -17.86 -11.33 -3.80
C TYR A 137 -18.18 -12.79 -4.12
N ASP A 138 -17.46 -13.41 -5.06
CA ASP A 138 -17.67 -14.81 -5.46
C ASP A 138 -17.44 -15.79 -4.31
N LEU A 139 -16.47 -15.49 -3.43
CA LEU A 139 -16.15 -16.29 -2.25
C LEU A 139 -17.08 -16.01 -1.06
N GLY A 140 -17.99 -15.04 -1.15
CA GLY A 140 -18.91 -14.69 -0.06
C GLY A 140 -18.24 -14.03 1.15
N ILE A 141 -17.13 -13.30 0.94
CA ILE A 141 -16.31 -12.68 2.00
C ILE A 141 -16.15 -11.16 1.82
N ILE A 142 -16.98 -10.56 0.96
CA ILE A 142 -16.92 -9.14 0.56
C ILE A 142 -17.09 -8.16 1.73
N ASP A 143 -17.81 -8.55 2.77
CA ASP A 143 -18.03 -7.76 3.99
C ASP A 143 -16.73 -7.52 4.79
N ARG A 144 -15.71 -8.36 4.56
CA ARG A 144 -14.40 -8.31 5.23
C ARG A 144 -13.32 -7.69 4.34
N PHE A 145 -13.66 -7.35 3.10
CA PHE A 145 -12.73 -6.80 2.13
C PHE A 145 -12.35 -5.35 2.47
N MET A 146 -11.06 -5.08 2.53
CA MET A 146 -10.49 -3.76 2.76
C MET A 146 -9.71 -3.32 1.50
N PRO A 147 -10.27 -2.46 0.63
CA PRO A 147 -9.52 -1.93 -0.50
C PRO A 147 -8.32 -1.11 -0.02
N VAL A 148 -7.28 -0.99 -0.84
CA VAL A 148 -6.03 -0.31 -0.47
C VAL A 148 -5.72 0.81 -1.46
N LEU A 149 -5.51 2.02 -0.92
CA LEU A 149 -4.99 3.18 -1.65
C LEU A 149 -3.46 3.18 -1.64
N GLN A 150 -2.86 3.60 -2.76
CA GLN A 150 -1.41 3.75 -2.91
C GLN A 150 -1.04 5.10 -3.50
N GLY A 151 0.19 5.54 -3.20
CA GLY A 151 0.69 6.84 -3.68
C GLY A 151 1.98 7.29 -3.00
N ARG A 152 2.61 8.34 -3.56
CA ARG A 152 3.72 9.06 -2.91
C ARG A 152 3.25 10.40 -2.38
N TYR A 153 2.61 11.22 -3.21
CA TYR A 153 2.12 12.55 -2.82
C TYR A 153 0.62 12.51 -2.48
N PRO A 154 0.07 13.50 -1.75
CA PRO A 154 -1.37 13.56 -1.47
C PRO A 154 -2.27 13.39 -2.71
N GLU A 155 -1.88 13.97 -3.84
CA GLU A 155 -2.64 13.88 -5.11
C GLU A 155 -2.64 12.47 -5.71
N ASP A 156 -1.62 11.64 -5.40
CA ASP A 156 -1.62 10.24 -5.80
C ASP A 156 -2.73 9.45 -5.11
N TYR A 157 -2.92 9.72 -3.81
CA TYR A 157 -3.96 9.07 -3.03
C TYR A 157 -5.35 9.55 -3.44
N GLU A 158 -5.49 10.81 -3.86
CA GLU A 158 -6.72 11.32 -4.49
C GLU A 158 -7.03 10.59 -5.80
N ARG A 159 -6.05 10.51 -6.71
CA ARG A 159 -6.20 9.74 -7.96
C ARG A 159 -6.60 8.29 -7.69
N CYS A 160 -5.93 7.63 -6.75
CA CYS A 160 -6.23 6.24 -6.39
C CYS A 160 -7.64 6.11 -5.77
N ALA A 161 -8.03 7.07 -4.92
CA ALA A 161 -9.36 7.14 -4.32
C ALA A 161 -10.46 7.34 -5.38
N GLU A 162 -10.27 8.24 -6.35
CA GLU A 162 -11.21 8.44 -7.47
C GLU A 162 -11.37 7.14 -8.27
N ALA A 163 -10.27 6.49 -8.62
CA ALA A 163 -10.27 5.23 -9.36
C ALA A 163 -10.93 4.06 -8.59
N LEU A 164 -10.99 4.15 -7.25
CA LEU A 164 -11.56 3.13 -6.35
C LEU A 164 -12.87 3.56 -5.68
N ALA A 165 -13.48 4.67 -6.09
CA ALA A 165 -14.70 5.22 -5.46
C ALA A 165 -15.83 4.19 -5.36
N TRP A 166 -15.97 3.32 -6.37
CA TRP A 166 -16.94 2.21 -6.44
C TRP A 166 -16.74 1.13 -5.35
N SER A 167 -15.59 1.09 -4.67
CA SER A 167 -15.29 0.15 -3.59
C SER A 167 -15.23 0.81 -2.21
N MET A 168 -15.45 2.12 -2.09
CA MET A 168 -15.28 2.90 -0.86
C MET A 168 -16.61 3.37 -0.25
N ASN A 169 -17.50 2.42 0.03
CA ASN A 169 -18.81 2.72 0.59
C ASN A 169 -18.72 3.30 2.02
N PRO A 170 -19.68 4.12 2.45
CA PRO A 170 -19.78 4.57 3.84
C PRO A 170 -19.78 3.41 4.83
N GLY A 171 -19.06 3.58 5.95
CA GLY A 171 -18.93 2.55 6.98
C GLY A 171 -17.91 1.45 6.70
N THR A 172 -17.28 1.44 5.51
CA THR A 172 -16.16 0.54 5.23
C THR A 172 -14.85 1.08 5.79
N VAL A 173 -13.85 0.19 5.88
CA VAL A 173 -12.46 0.59 6.13
C VAL A 173 -11.65 0.44 4.86
N VAL A 174 -10.87 1.46 4.54
CA VAL A 174 -9.96 1.52 3.39
C VAL A 174 -8.53 1.55 3.94
N GLY A 175 -7.68 0.67 3.45
CA GLY A 175 -6.26 0.64 3.75
C GLY A 175 -5.52 1.76 3.03
N VAL A 176 -4.50 2.33 3.67
CA VAL A 176 -3.63 3.36 3.07
C VAL A 176 -2.20 2.84 3.13
N GLY A 177 -1.69 2.45 1.96
CA GLY A 177 -0.35 1.90 1.78
C GLY A 177 0.75 2.96 1.70
N SER A 178 2.00 2.51 1.59
CA SER A 178 3.20 3.37 1.56
C SER A 178 3.36 4.31 2.74
N MET A 179 2.82 3.93 3.90
CA MET A 179 2.93 4.67 5.16
C MET A 179 4.12 4.20 6.01
N CYS A 180 4.60 2.98 5.76
CA CYS A 180 5.78 2.43 6.42
C CYS A 180 7.00 3.29 6.06
N ARG A 181 7.82 3.63 7.07
CA ARG A 181 9.03 4.50 6.95
C ARG A 181 8.78 5.94 6.52
N ARG A 182 7.59 6.31 6.04
CA ARG A 182 7.22 7.67 5.68
C ARG A 182 7.48 8.64 6.84
N ASP A 183 7.95 9.84 6.52
CA ASP A 183 8.09 10.90 7.51
C ASP A 183 6.74 11.35 8.05
N ILE A 184 6.70 11.79 9.31
CA ILE A 184 5.46 12.27 9.92
C ILE A 184 5.07 13.60 9.28
N HIS A 185 6.08 14.44 9.06
CA HIS A 185 5.99 15.81 8.59
C HIS A 185 6.42 15.91 7.12
N GLY A 186 6.24 17.09 6.53
CA GLY A 186 6.59 17.36 5.13
C GLY A 186 5.38 17.33 4.19
N PRO A 187 5.55 17.84 2.96
CA PRO A 187 4.47 17.95 1.97
C PRO A 187 3.95 16.57 1.49
N ASP A 188 4.82 15.57 1.46
CA ASP A 188 4.49 14.16 1.26
C ASP A 188 4.56 13.37 2.59
N GLY A 189 4.50 14.05 3.73
CA GLY A 189 4.46 13.41 5.04
C GLY A 189 3.18 12.61 5.25
N LEU A 190 3.22 11.67 6.19
CA LEU A 190 2.08 10.86 6.60
C LEU A 190 0.85 11.72 6.94
N ILE A 191 1.07 12.81 7.70
CA ILE A 191 -0.04 13.69 8.12
C ILE A 191 -0.58 14.52 6.94
N ALA A 192 0.27 14.88 5.97
CA ALA A 192 -0.19 15.57 4.76
C ALA A 192 -1.14 14.69 3.93
N VAL A 193 -0.80 13.41 3.77
CA VAL A 193 -1.68 12.43 3.09
C VAL A 193 -2.99 12.25 3.85
N VAL A 194 -2.93 12.03 5.17
CA VAL A 194 -4.15 11.82 5.98
C VAL A 194 -5.06 13.03 5.94
N ALA A 195 -4.53 14.25 6.07
CA ALA A 195 -5.34 15.47 6.02
C ALA A 195 -5.94 15.73 4.63
N HIS A 196 -5.21 15.38 3.57
CA HIS A 196 -5.75 15.48 2.22
C HIS A 196 -6.91 14.51 2.01
N LEU A 197 -6.73 13.24 2.40
CA LEU A 197 -7.80 12.24 2.36
C LEU A 197 -9.00 12.63 3.23
N ASP A 198 -8.75 13.22 4.40
CA ASP A 198 -9.79 13.73 5.29
C ASP A 198 -10.69 14.77 4.60
N ARG A 199 -10.06 15.67 3.84
CA ARG A 199 -10.72 16.76 3.10
C ARG A 199 -11.52 16.27 1.89
N ILE A 200 -11.02 15.29 1.16
CA ILE A 200 -11.63 14.87 -0.13
C ILE A 200 -12.63 13.71 0.02
N LEU A 201 -12.49 12.87 1.05
CA LEU A 201 -13.39 11.74 1.24
C LEU A 201 -14.72 12.19 1.87
N PRO A 202 -15.86 11.61 1.48
CA PRO A 202 -17.16 11.97 2.06
C PRO A 202 -17.19 11.83 3.59
N ASP A 203 -18.01 12.65 4.25
CA ASP A 203 -18.36 12.54 5.67
C ASP A 203 -19.90 12.61 5.84
N PRO A 204 -20.58 11.49 6.19
CA PRO A 204 -20.02 10.18 6.52
C PRO A 204 -19.49 9.45 5.29
N GLY A 205 -18.34 8.78 5.44
CA GLY A 205 -17.70 8.00 4.38
C GLY A 205 -16.82 6.87 4.92
N PRO A 206 -15.86 6.34 4.14
CA PRO A 206 -14.95 5.32 4.61
C PRO A 206 -14.02 5.84 5.70
N ARG A 207 -13.61 4.96 6.61
CA ARG A 207 -12.52 5.24 7.56
C ARG A 207 -11.21 4.58 7.10
N LEU A 208 -10.09 5.09 7.58
CA LEU A 208 -8.76 4.70 7.11
C LEU A 208 -8.09 3.70 8.06
N HIS A 209 -7.46 2.68 7.50
CA HIS A 209 -6.45 1.86 8.16
C HIS A 209 -5.06 2.23 7.62
N LEU A 210 -4.18 2.73 8.50
CA LEU A 210 -2.86 3.19 8.08
C LEU A 210 -1.80 2.10 8.31
N PHE A 211 -1.19 1.60 7.24
CA PHE A 211 -0.28 0.45 7.31
C PHE A 211 1.11 0.80 7.84
N GLY A 212 1.59 0.08 8.85
CA GLY A 212 2.98 0.18 9.31
C GLY A 212 3.38 1.54 9.89
N VAL A 213 2.43 2.29 10.44
CA VAL A 213 2.67 3.63 10.99
C VAL A 213 3.51 3.57 12.26
N LYS A 214 4.51 4.47 12.35
CA LYS A 214 5.30 4.65 13.57
C LYS A 214 4.43 5.27 14.66
N GLY A 215 4.49 4.71 15.86
CA GLY A 215 3.68 5.19 16.98
C GLY A 215 3.86 6.66 17.37
N ALA A 216 5.01 7.27 17.05
CA ALA A 216 5.25 8.69 17.25
C ALA A 216 4.30 9.60 16.43
N ALA A 217 3.62 9.05 15.42
CA ALA A 217 2.60 9.75 14.64
C ALA A 217 1.24 9.84 15.36
N ILE A 218 0.99 9.02 16.38
CA ILE A 218 -0.33 8.91 17.05
C ILE A 218 -0.86 10.27 17.53
N PRO A 219 -0.09 11.12 18.25
CA PRO A 219 -0.58 12.42 18.71
C PRO A 219 -0.98 13.38 17.58
N TYR A 220 -0.39 13.23 16.39
CA TYR A 220 -0.71 14.03 15.21
C TYR A 220 -1.91 13.48 14.41
N LEU A 221 -2.24 12.20 14.61
CA LEU A 221 -3.39 11.53 13.97
C LEU A 221 -4.69 11.70 14.75
N GLN A 222 -4.62 11.96 16.06
CA GLN A 222 -5.80 12.13 16.92
C GLN A 222 -6.82 13.18 16.40
N PRO A 223 -6.43 14.34 15.82
CA PRO A 223 -7.40 15.27 15.21
C PRO A 223 -8.25 14.61 14.11
N TYR A 224 -7.70 13.61 13.43
CA TYR A 224 -8.34 12.85 12.36
C TYR A 224 -9.00 11.55 12.85
N ALA A 225 -9.25 11.37 14.16
CA ALA A 225 -9.79 10.12 14.70
C ALA A 225 -11.19 9.74 14.16
N HIS A 226 -11.94 10.71 13.63
CA HIS A 226 -13.19 10.44 12.92
C HIS A 226 -12.92 9.70 11.59
N ARG A 227 -11.90 10.13 10.84
CA ARG A 227 -11.46 9.53 9.58
C ARG A 227 -10.57 8.30 9.74
N VAL A 228 -9.70 8.25 10.74
CA VAL A 228 -8.75 7.15 10.95
C VAL A 228 -9.37 6.11 11.89
N ALA A 229 -9.67 4.92 11.36
CA ALA A 229 -10.18 3.80 12.13
C ALA A 229 -9.07 3.10 12.93
N SER A 230 -7.93 2.86 12.30
CA SER A 230 -6.88 2.03 12.90
C SER A 230 -5.53 2.28 12.26
N LEU A 231 -4.48 1.83 12.93
CA LEU A 231 -3.13 1.70 12.40
C LEU A 231 -2.51 0.40 12.89
N ASP A 232 -1.57 -0.16 12.14
CA ASP A 232 -0.79 -1.31 12.60
C ASP A 232 0.71 -1.01 12.69
N SER A 233 1.41 -1.83 13.45
CA SER A 233 2.86 -1.90 13.38
C SER A 233 3.41 -3.21 13.93
N GLN A 234 4.56 -3.61 13.38
CA GLN A 234 5.42 -4.66 13.93
C GLN A 234 6.77 -4.11 14.45
N ALA A 235 6.86 -2.79 14.70
CA ALA A 235 8.11 -2.13 15.09
C ALA A 235 8.76 -2.72 16.36
N TRP A 236 7.95 -3.31 17.26
CA TRP A 236 8.42 -4.06 18.43
C TRP A 236 9.37 -5.21 18.06
N GLY A 237 9.18 -5.86 16.90
CA GLY A 237 10.04 -6.93 16.42
C GLY A 237 11.45 -6.45 16.06
N THR A 238 11.56 -5.21 15.56
CA THR A 238 12.84 -4.51 15.32
C THR A 238 13.48 -4.06 16.62
N ALA A 239 12.69 -3.56 17.58
CA ALA A 239 13.18 -3.20 18.91
C ALA A 239 13.79 -4.42 19.62
N ALA A 240 13.10 -5.56 19.61
CA ALA A 240 13.60 -6.82 20.16
C ALA A 240 14.90 -7.28 19.49
N ARG A 241 15.02 -7.14 18.16
CA ARG A 241 16.27 -7.47 17.44
C ARG A 241 17.42 -6.56 17.85
N ARG A 242 17.18 -5.25 17.99
CA ARG A 242 18.19 -4.27 18.42
C ARG A 242 18.64 -4.52 19.86
N ASP A 243 17.70 -4.83 20.75
CA ASP A 243 17.98 -5.15 22.15
C ASP A 243 18.81 -6.45 22.27
N ALA A 244 18.40 -7.52 21.60
CA ALA A 244 19.13 -8.79 21.57
C ALA A 244 20.58 -8.60 21.07
N ARG A 245 20.77 -7.83 19.98
CA ARG A 245 22.10 -7.52 19.45
C ARG A 245 22.94 -6.73 20.45
N ARG A 246 22.38 -5.71 21.10
CA ARG A 246 23.07 -4.89 22.11
C ARG A 246 23.53 -5.72 23.30
N ARG A 247 22.69 -6.66 23.73
CA ARG A 247 22.96 -7.58 24.84
C ARG A 247 23.80 -8.80 24.43
N GLN A 248 24.13 -8.95 23.15
CA GLN A 248 24.79 -10.12 22.56
C GLN A 248 24.11 -11.45 22.91
N VAL A 249 22.78 -11.47 22.92
CA VAL A 249 21.97 -12.69 23.14
C VAL A 249 21.12 -13.00 21.90
N SER A 250 20.65 -14.24 21.79
CA SER A 250 19.67 -14.60 20.77
C SER A 250 18.34 -13.88 20.99
N LYS A 251 17.71 -13.45 19.90
CA LYS A 251 16.34 -12.91 19.93
C LYS A 251 15.35 -14.07 20.09
N THR A 252 15.05 -14.47 21.33
CA THR A 252 14.03 -15.48 21.62
C THR A 252 12.61 -14.94 21.47
N ASP A 253 11.64 -15.82 21.29
CA ASP A 253 10.22 -15.44 21.26
C ASP A 253 9.75 -14.85 22.59
N ALA A 254 10.29 -15.31 23.72
CA ALA A 254 10.00 -14.72 25.03
C ALA A 254 10.46 -13.25 25.10
N LEU A 255 11.70 -12.97 24.69
CA LEU A 255 12.20 -11.59 24.61
C LEU A 255 11.32 -10.75 23.66
N ALA A 256 10.98 -11.31 22.50
CA ALA A 256 10.17 -10.62 21.51
C ALA A 256 8.76 -10.32 22.03
N ALA A 257 8.15 -11.24 22.79
CA ALA A 257 6.85 -11.06 23.44
C ALA A 257 6.87 -9.93 24.49
N ASP A 258 7.93 -9.82 25.29
CA ASP A 258 8.09 -8.71 26.26
C ASP A 258 8.25 -7.35 25.58
N HIS A 259 8.90 -7.30 24.41
CA HIS A 259 8.94 -6.08 23.59
C HIS A 259 7.58 -5.77 22.97
N MET A 260 6.83 -6.78 22.53
CA MET A 260 5.49 -6.62 21.97
C MET A 260 4.51 -6.01 22.98
N GLU A 261 4.46 -6.54 24.20
CA GLU A 261 3.58 -6.03 25.26
C GLU A 261 3.96 -4.60 25.66
N ARG A 262 5.23 -4.34 25.98
CA ARG A 262 5.70 -2.99 26.35
C ARG A 262 5.45 -1.97 25.24
N TRP A 263 5.70 -2.35 23.99
CA TRP A 263 5.43 -1.48 22.85
C TRP A 263 3.94 -1.17 22.74
N THR A 264 3.08 -2.16 22.95
CA THR A 264 1.63 -1.98 22.86
C THR A 264 1.13 -1.03 23.94
N ILE A 265 1.55 -1.22 25.19
CA ILE A 265 1.22 -0.30 26.30
C ILE A 265 1.62 1.13 25.94
N ALA A 266 2.85 1.33 25.44
CA ALA A 266 3.32 2.65 25.03
C ALA A 266 2.50 3.28 23.88
N GLN A 267 1.91 2.48 22.99
CA GLN A 267 1.04 3.01 21.92
C GLN A 267 -0.35 3.38 22.47
N LEU A 268 -0.86 2.60 23.41
CA LEU A 268 -2.12 2.90 24.09
C LEU A 268 -2.00 4.15 24.96
N ASP A 269 -0.86 4.37 25.61
CA ASP A 269 -0.60 5.59 26.36
C ASP A 269 -0.52 6.82 25.44
N ARG A 270 0.06 6.67 24.24
CA ARG A 270 0.08 7.72 23.21
C ARG A 270 -1.32 8.14 22.74
N LEU A 271 -2.29 7.23 22.75
CA LEU A 271 -3.69 7.60 22.45
C LEU A 271 -4.31 8.50 23.53
N ARG A 272 -3.69 8.62 24.70
CA ARG A 272 -4.12 9.49 25.81
C ARG A 272 -3.32 10.79 25.87
N GLU A 273 -2.24 10.91 25.10
CA GLU A 273 -1.48 12.15 25.01
C GLU A 273 -2.35 13.27 24.41
N PRO A 274 -2.08 14.54 24.75
CA PRO A 274 -2.69 15.67 24.06
C PRO A 274 -2.38 15.63 22.57
N HIS A 275 -3.41 15.89 21.76
CA HIS A 275 -3.25 15.95 20.32
C HIS A 275 -2.31 17.11 19.94
N ARG A 276 -1.56 16.90 18.86
CA ARG A 276 -0.63 17.89 18.32
C ARG A 276 -1.15 18.35 16.97
N ALA A 277 -1.64 19.59 16.92
CA ALA A 277 -2.02 20.21 15.67
C ALA A 277 -0.77 20.43 14.81
N MET A 278 -0.93 20.26 13.51
CA MET A 278 0.12 20.53 12.53
C MET A 278 -0.49 21.37 11.41
N ALA A 279 0.13 22.52 11.12
CA ALA A 279 -0.17 23.26 9.91
C ALA A 279 0.40 22.46 8.72
N ILE A 280 -0.45 22.20 7.73
CA ILE A 280 -0.08 21.49 6.52
C ILE A 280 -0.08 22.54 5.42
N THR A 281 1.11 22.83 4.90
CA THR A 281 1.24 23.62 3.69
C THR A 281 1.22 22.64 2.52
N PRO A 282 0.19 22.65 1.66
CA PRO A 282 0.21 21.86 0.46
C PRO A 282 1.31 22.40 -0.45
N GLU A 283 2.26 21.55 -0.82
CA GLU A 283 3.15 21.83 -1.95
C GLU A 283 2.66 21.00 -3.15
N PRO A 284 2.38 21.64 -4.29
CA PRO A 284 1.95 20.91 -5.46
C PRO A 284 3.05 19.96 -5.93
N THR A 285 2.65 18.75 -6.33
CA THR A 285 3.55 17.83 -7.02
C THR A 285 4.19 18.56 -8.22
N PRO A 286 5.53 18.54 -8.38
CA PRO A 286 6.20 19.26 -9.46
C PRO A 286 5.65 18.84 -10.84
N PRO A 287 5.20 19.79 -11.68
CA PRO A 287 4.71 19.44 -13.01
C PRO A 287 5.88 18.92 -13.86
N GLN A 288 5.76 17.69 -14.36
CA GLN A 288 6.69 17.11 -15.32
C GLN A 288 6.08 17.16 -16.71
N THR A 289 5.94 18.36 -17.29
CA THR A 289 5.59 18.46 -18.72
C THR A 289 6.88 18.33 -19.53
N PRO A 290 7.06 17.28 -20.34
CA PRO A 290 8.25 17.13 -21.16
C PRO A 290 8.32 18.25 -22.18
N SER A 291 9.48 18.88 -22.29
CA SER A 291 9.74 19.82 -23.39
C SER A 291 9.91 19.10 -24.72
N ASP A 292 10.34 17.83 -24.71
CA ASP A 292 10.52 17.02 -25.90
C ASP A 292 9.18 16.39 -26.35
N PRO A 293 8.74 16.62 -27.61
CA PRO A 293 7.56 15.98 -28.16
C PRO A 293 7.59 14.45 -28.13
N TRP A 294 8.76 13.81 -28.21
CA TRP A 294 8.88 12.35 -28.12
C TRP A 294 8.65 11.85 -26.69
N GLU A 295 9.30 12.46 -25.70
CA GLU A 295 9.03 12.19 -24.28
C GLU A 295 7.54 12.40 -23.93
N ALA A 296 6.91 13.44 -24.48
CA ALA A 296 5.47 13.67 -24.29
C ALA A 296 4.60 12.56 -24.91
N ALA A 297 5.01 11.97 -26.05
CA ALA A 297 4.32 10.83 -26.64
C ALA A 297 4.51 9.55 -25.81
N ILE A 298 5.69 9.34 -25.22
CA ILE A 298 5.97 8.24 -24.28
C ILE A 298 5.09 8.37 -23.04
N GLN A 299 5.03 9.55 -22.43
CA GLN A 299 4.18 9.78 -21.26
C GLN A 299 2.68 9.55 -21.58
N GLN A 300 2.23 9.97 -22.76
CA GLN A 300 0.86 9.73 -23.19
C GLN A 300 0.58 8.23 -23.40
N ALA A 301 1.48 7.51 -24.07
CA ALA A 301 1.37 6.06 -24.25
C ALA A 301 1.28 5.33 -22.89
N GLN A 302 2.15 5.70 -21.94
CA GLN A 302 2.11 5.14 -20.60
C GLN A 302 0.79 5.46 -19.88
N ALA A 303 0.24 6.68 -20.03
CA ALA A 303 -1.04 7.04 -19.44
C ALA A 303 -2.21 6.23 -20.03
N GLU A 304 -2.23 6.04 -21.35
CA GLU A 304 -3.25 5.22 -22.04
C GLU A 304 -3.15 3.74 -21.61
N ILE A 305 -1.95 3.18 -21.52
CA ILE A 305 -1.71 1.81 -21.03
C ILE A 305 -2.16 1.65 -19.57
N ARG A 306 -1.85 2.61 -18.70
CA ARG A 306 -2.32 2.60 -17.30
C ARG A 306 -3.84 2.58 -17.24
N ALA A 307 -4.54 3.35 -18.08
CA ALA A 307 -6.00 3.35 -18.12
C ALA A 307 -6.57 1.98 -18.53
N LEU A 308 -5.91 1.26 -19.45
CA LEU A 308 -6.28 -0.11 -19.82
C LEU A 308 -6.05 -1.11 -18.67
N ILE A 309 -4.93 -0.98 -17.95
CA ILE A 309 -4.67 -1.78 -16.74
C ILE A 309 -5.72 -1.48 -15.66
N GLU A 310 -5.96 -0.19 -15.41
CA GLU A 310 -6.91 0.30 -14.40
C GLU A 310 -8.35 -0.12 -14.72
N SER A 311 -8.72 -0.39 -15.98
CA SER A 311 -10.04 -0.91 -16.40
C SER A 311 -10.10 -2.43 -16.48
N GLY A 312 -8.95 -3.11 -16.49
CA GLY A 312 -8.85 -4.56 -16.60
C GLY A 312 -8.85 -5.06 -18.05
N ASP A 313 -8.83 -4.15 -19.03
CA ASP A 313 -8.71 -4.47 -20.45
C ASP A 313 -7.29 -4.96 -20.82
N LEU A 314 -6.33 -4.78 -19.92
CA LEU A 314 -4.95 -5.20 -20.09
C LEU A 314 -4.38 -5.75 -18.78
N ALA A 315 -3.72 -6.92 -18.86
CA ALA A 315 -3.00 -7.47 -17.72
C ALA A 315 -1.68 -6.71 -17.51
N HIS A 316 -1.35 -6.42 -16.25
CA HIS A 316 -0.21 -5.56 -15.93
C HIS A 316 1.16 -6.22 -16.12
N ASP A 317 1.22 -7.54 -16.20
CA ASP A 317 2.40 -8.36 -16.41
C ASP A 317 2.74 -8.56 -17.91
N GLU A 318 1.82 -8.21 -18.81
CA GLU A 318 2.00 -8.31 -20.26
C GLU A 318 2.68 -7.07 -20.89
N VAL A 319 2.81 -5.97 -20.13
CA VAL A 319 3.35 -4.70 -20.64
C VAL A 319 4.88 -4.70 -20.67
N THR A 320 5.46 -4.54 -21.86
CA THR A 320 6.92 -4.42 -22.07
C THR A 320 7.32 -3.02 -22.53
N THR A 321 8.58 -2.65 -22.28
CA THR A 321 9.15 -1.36 -22.73
C THR A 321 9.02 -1.18 -24.24
N GLY A 322 9.28 -2.22 -25.04
CA GLY A 322 9.18 -2.13 -26.50
C GLY A 322 7.75 -1.90 -27.00
N TRP A 323 6.74 -2.35 -26.25
CA TRP A 323 5.34 -2.07 -26.58
C TRP A 323 4.95 -0.62 -26.31
N ILE A 324 5.42 -0.05 -25.19
CA ILE A 324 5.25 1.38 -24.87
C ILE A 324 5.87 2.26 -25.96
N GLU A 325 7.08 1.94 -26.40
CA GLU A 325 7.77 2.68 -27.47
C GLU A 325 7.02 2.62 -28.80
N THR A 326 6.47 1.45 -29.15
CA THR A 326 5.67 1.28 -30.38
C THR A 326 4.40 2.13 -30.33
N TRP A 327 3.69 2.12 -29.20
CA TRP A 327 2.49 2.93 -28.99
C TRP A 327 2.82 4.44 -29.04
N ALA A 328 3.92 4.84 -28.39
CA ALA A 328 4.40 6.22 -28.44
C ALA A 328 4.78 6.64 -29.86
N ALA A 329 5.39 5.75 -30.66
CA ALA A 329 5.70 6.01 -32.06
C ALA A 329 4.44 6.25 -32.89
N ASP A 330 3.34 5.53 -32.62
CA ASP A 330 2.05 5.78 -33.27
C ASP A 330 1.46 7.13 -32.86
N LEU A 331 1.45 7.47 -31.57
CA LEU A 331 0.97 8.76 -31.07
C LEU A 331 1.78 9.93 -31.62
N TYR A 332 3.10 9.81 -31.63
CA TYR A 332 4.01 10.81 -32.16
C TYR A 332 3.76 11.07 -33.66
N ARG A 333 3.57 10.00 -34.45
CA ARG A 333 3.26 10.10 -35.88
C ARG A 333 1.89 10.73 -36.16
N ARG A 334 0.92 10.58 -35.25
CA ARG A 334 -0.43 11.14 -35.36
C ARG A 334 -0.53 12.62 -34.96
N ARG A 335 0.50 13.21 -34.34
CA ARG A 335 0.49 14.64 -34.01
C ARG A 335 0.47 15.49 -35.30
N PRO A 336 -0.36 16.55 -35.37
CA PRO A 336 -0.29 17.49 -36.47
C PRO A 336 1.12 18.11 -36.49
N LYS A 337 1.84 18.01 -37.61
CA LYS A 337 3.07 18.78 -37.79
C LYS A 337 2.69 20.26 -37.64
N ALA A 338 3.26 20.94 -36.64
CA ALA A 338 3.16 22.39 -36.56
C ALA A 338 3.51 22.95 -37.95
N ALA A 339 2.61 23.75 -38.51
CA ALA A 339 2.72 24.25 -39.87
C ALA A 339 4.02 25.05 -40.04
N GLY A 340 5.06 24.39 -40.55
CA GLY A 340 6.20 25.07 -41.14
C GLY A 340 5.74 25.70 -42.46
N ASN A 341 5.30 26.96 -42.40
CA ASN A 341 5.10 27.79 -43.57
C ASN A 341 5.26 29.27 -43.20
N LEU A 342 6.49 29.69 -42.93
CA LEU A 342 6.91 31.06 -43.22
C LEU A 342 7.57 31.03 -44.60
N ARG A 343 6.75 31.16 -45.65
CA ARG A 343 7.25 31.66 -46.94
C ARG A 343 7.79 33.07 -46.69
N PRO A 344 9.03 33.41 -47.06
CA PRO A 344 9.44 34.80 -47.05
C PRO A 344 8.58 35.57 -48.07
N PRO A 345 8.14 36.81 -47.76
CA PRO A 345 7.43 37.62 -48.74
C PRO A 345 8.36 37.90 -49.92
N LYS A 346 7.85 37.65 -51.14
CA LYS A 346 8.40 38.20 -52.37
C LYS A 346 8.37 39.72 -52.25
N VAL A 347 9.52 40.36 -52.10
CA VAL A 347 9.64 41.79 -52.35
C VAL A 347 9.85 41.96 -53.85
N ALA A 348 8.92 42.69 -54.45
CA ALA A 348 8.87 43.03 -55.86
C ALA A 348 10.02 43.96 -56.25
N ALA A 349 10.48 43.80 -57.48
CA ALA A 349 11.26 44.80 -58.19
C ALA A 349 10.40 46.06 -58.40
N ALA A 350 10.98 47.23 -58.14
CA ALA A 350 10.56 48.49 -58.75
C ALA A 350 11.74 49.48 -58.78
N SER A 351 12.12 49.82 -60.01
CA SER A 351 12.85 51.02 -60.50
C SER A 351 14.32 51.20 -60.13
#